data_AF-A0A0M8Y4P2-F1
#
_entry.id   AF-A0A0M8Y4P2-F1
#
_cell.length_a   1.000
_cell.length_b   1.000
_cell.length_c   1.000
_cell.angle_alpha   90.00
_cell.angle_beta   90.00
_cell.angle_gamma   90.00
#
_symmetry.space_group_name_H-M   'P 1'
#
loop_
_entity.id
_entity.type
_entity.pdbx_description
1 polymer ?
#
loop_
_entity_poly.entity_id
_entity_poly.type
_entity_poly.pdbx_seq_one_letter_code
_entity_poly.pdbx_strand_id
1 'polypeptide(L)'
;MTTTHPIPSGPRTRPLLIAASIPSVLSLAWTAWSVADMIPAPWPVAMAAGIALDVALVAAVAIAWVAPSIARGAQAASWLIAGVAAAAIAIHSWPISPALALMAAVPLISKALWHLALSAKASGEAAAAAAAAHAAEQAAKERAEAERKNRRLSTGLTEDQEAELAELERQRAYTEAKAAKALALAEAQAKAAQEERLAEIRRRAETQMATDEATAQIHVKRAELAQQIQLAAPVYTATEISAGPRVPDDPSGLDDLPPGTAPVAGFGFSQTPPARGVHPAEEHVPRVPTPGEAPLSEGERNRRAVLAAYERLAADGSAPSVSAVATEAGVSRRTVNRHLPPEMKS
;
A
#
# COMPACT_ATOMS: atom_id res chain seq x y z
N MET A 1 -20.38 23.82 15.28
CA MET A 1 -19.83 24.98 14.55
C MET A 1 -20.63 25.14 13.26
N THR A 2 -21.55 26.10 13.25
CA THR A 2 -22.38 26.42 12.08
C THR A 2 -21.58 27.35 11.18
N THR A 3 -21.07 26.83 10.06
CA THR A 3 -20.46 27.65 9.01
C THR A 3 -21.56 28.45 8.33
N THR A 4 -21.80 29.67 8.81
CA THR A 4 -22.54 30.69 8.06
C THR A 4 -21.76 31.01 6.80
N HIS A 5 -22.19 30.44 5.67
CA HIS A 5 -21.65 30.80 4.37
C HIS A 5 -22.03 32.27 4.09
N PRO A 6 -21.06 33.20 4.00
CA PRO A 6 -21.36 34.56 3.60
C PRO A 6 -21.92 34.51 2.19
N ILE A 7 -23.12 35.05 1.99
CA ILE A 7 -23.73 35.16 0.65
C ILE A 7 -22.82 36.08 -0.15
N PRO A 8 -22.16 35.60 -1.22
CA PRO A 8 -21.25 36.41 -2.02
C PRO A 8 -22.07 37.36 -2.90
N SER A 9 -22.58 38.45 -2.33
CA SER A 9 -23.06 39.57 -3.13
C SER A 9 -21.83 40.37 -3.57
N GLY A 10 -21.25 40.03 -4.72
CA GLY A 10 -20.20 40.85 -5.30
C GLY A 10 -20.66 42.31 -5.45
N PRO A 11 -19.75 43.30 -5.38
CA PRO A 11 -20.12 44.72 -5.46
C PRO A 11 -20.87 45.09 -6.76
N ARG A 12 -20.80 44.26 -7.80
CA ARG A 12 -21.44 44.46 -9.11
C ARG A 12 -22.92 44.07 -9.17
N THR A 13 -23.41 43.17 -8.32
CA THR A 13 -24.83 42.74 -8.36
C THR A 13 -25.76 43.64 -7.57
N ARG A 14 -25.23 44.36 -6.56
CA ARG A 14 -25.99 45.28 -5.71
C ARG A 14 -26.72 46.40 -6.46
N PRO A 15 -26.09 47.17 -7.38
CA PRO A 15 -26.82 48.21 -8.11
C PRO A 15 -27.90 47.65 -9.02
N LEU A 16 -27.70 46.47 -9.61
CA LEU A 16 -28.70 45.80 -10.43
C LEU A 16 -29.91 45.31 -9.62
N LEU A 17 -29.68 44.82 -8.40
CA LEU A 17 -30.75 44.46 -7.48
C LEU A 17 -31.59 45.67 -7.07
N ILE A 18 -30.93 46.78 -6.74
CA ILE A 18 -31.63 48.04 -6.40
C ILE A 18 -32.43 48.52 -7.61
N ALA A 19 -31.82 48.58 -8.79
CA ALA A 19 -32.45 49.00 -10.03
C ALA A 19 -33.60 48.08 -10.46
N ALA A 20 -33.57 46.79 -10.14
CA ALA A 20 -34.68 45.87 -10.41
C ALA A 20 -35.79 45.96 -9.35
N SER A 21 -35.45 46.21 -8.09
CA SER A 21 -36.40 46.25 -6.97
C SER A 21 -37.37 47.43 -7.03
N ILE A 22 -36.88 48.63 -7.36
CA ILE A 22 -37.70 49.85 -7.45
C ILE A 22 -38.85 49.72 -8.46
N PRO A 23 -38.60 49.37 -9.74
CA PRO A 23 -39.66 49.17 -10.72
C PRO A 23 -40.50 47.92 -10.41
N SER A 24 -39.93 46.90 -9.73
CA SER A 24 -40.73 45.77 -9.24
C SER A 24 -41.81 46.26 -8.27
N VAL A 25 -41.44 46.94 -7.18
CA VAL A 25 -42.41 47.40 -6.17
C VAL A 25 -43.50 48.29 -6.78
N LEU A 26 -43.10 49.22 -7.66
CA LEU A 26 -44.04 50.08 -8.37
C LEU A 26 -44.96 49.29 -9.31
N SER A 27 -44.42 48.31 -10.03
CA SER A 27 -45.20 47.40 -10.88
C SER A 27 -46.19 46.60 -10.06
N LEU A 28 -45.79 45.99 -8.94
CA LEU A 28 -46.64 45.12 -8.13
C LEU A 28 -47.89 45.88 -7.64
N ALA A 29 -47.71 47.05 -7.03
CA ALA A 29 -48.83 47.89 -6.57
C ALA A 29 -49.80 48.25 -7.71
N TRP A 30 -49.26 48.59 -8.88
CA TRP A 30 -50.08 48.96 -10.04
C TRP A 30 -50.77 47.76 -10.69
N THR A 31 -50.09 46.61 -10.75
CA THR A 31 -50.63 45.38 -11.33
C THR A 31 -51.74 44.82 -10.45
N ALA A 32 -51.53 44.81 -9.13
CA ALA A 32 -52.54 44.37 -8.17
C ALA A 32 -53.81 45.23 -8.24
N TRP A 33 -53.67 46.54 -8.36
CA TRP A 33 -54.80 47.45 -8.56
C TRP A 33 -55.51 47.21 -9.91
N SER A 34 -54.75 47.10 -11.01
CA SER A 34 -55.30 46.87 -12.35
C SER A 34 -56.05 45.52 -12.46
N VAL A 35 -55.50 44.46 -11.87
CA VAL A 35 -56.13 43.13 -11.82
C VAL A 35 -57.39 43.16 -10.95
N ALA A 36 -57.34 43.85 -9.82
CA ALA A 36 -58.49 43.97 -8.92
C ALA A 36 -59.68 44.67 -9.59
N ASP A 37 -59.43 45.65 -10.47
CA ASP A 37 -60.49 46.36 -11.19
C ASP A 37 -61.08 45.55 -12.37
N MET A 38 -60.28 44.66 -12.98
CA MET A 38 -60.73 43.83 -14.12
C MET A 38 -61.57 42.61 -13.73
N ILE A 39 -61.47 42.12 -12.49
CA ILE A 39 -62.19 40.92 -12.06
C ILE A 39 -63.57 41.32 -11.53
N PRO A 40 -64.69 40.77 -12.06
CA PRO A 40 -66.03 41.00 -11.52
C PRO A 40 -66.24 40.20 -10.21
N ALA A 41 -65.47 40.52 -9.18
CA ALA A 41 -65.51 39.90 -7.87
C ALA A 41 -65.51 40.97 -6.76
N PRO A 42 -65.90 40.61 -5.51
CA PRO A 42 -65.74 41.50 -4.38
C PRO A 42 -64.29 41.97 -4.24
N TRP A 43 -64.10 43.25 -3.97
CA TRP A 43 -62.78 43.90 -3.90
C TRP A 43 -61.71 43.11 -3.12
N PRO A 44 -62.00 42.46 -1.97
CA PRO A 44 -61.01 41.64 -1.27
C PRO A 44 -60.50 40.44 -2.08
N VAL A 45 -61.36 39.80 -2.86
CA VAL A 45 -61.02 38.63 -3.70
C VAL A 45 -60.17 39.07 -4.89
N ALA A 46 -60.57 40.17 -5.52
CA ALA A 46 -59.86 40.81 -6.62
C ALA A 46 -58.44 41.22 -6.20
N MET A 47 -58.30 41.81 -5.01
CA MET A 47 -57.00 42.18 -4.44
C MET A 47 -56.13 40.98 -4.08
N ALA A 48 -56.72 39.92 -3.53
CA ALA A 48 -55.99 38.69 -3.25
C ALA A 48 -55.42 38.05 -4.54
N ALA A 49 -56.16 38.10 -5.65
CA ALA A 49 -55.67 37.61 -6.94
C ALA A 49 -54.48 38.44 -7.47
N GLY A 50 -54.55 39.77 -7.36
CA GLY A 50 -53.44 40.66 -7.71
C GLY A 50 -52.18 40.38 -6.87
N ILE A 51 -52.34 40.25 -5.55
CA ILE A 51 -51.25 39.92 -4.63
C ILE A 51 -50.66 38.53 -4.93
N ALA A 52 -51.50 37.54 -5.28
CA ALA A 52 -51.02 36.20 -5.61
C ALA A 52 -50.13 36.20 -6.87
N LEU A 53 -50.48 37.00 -7.89
CA LEU A 53 -49.67 37.19 -9.09
C LEU A 53 -48.30 37.80 -8.74
N ASP A 54 -48.31 38.80 -7.88
CA ASP A 54 -47.11 39.48 -7.39
C ASP A 54 -46.19 38.54 -6.62
N VAL A 55 -46.75 37.75 -5.69
CA VAL A 55 -46.03 36.72 -4.93
C VAL A 55 -45.45 35.67 -5.88
N ALA A 56 -46.21 35.23 -6.89
CA ALA A 56 -45.71 34.26 -7.87
C ALA A 56 -44.52 34.79 -8.68
N LEU A 57 -44.55 36.07 -9.07
CA LEU A 57 -43.45 36.71 -9.79
C LEU A 57 -42.18 36.80 -8.92
N VAL A 58 -42.32 37.27 -7.67
CA VAL A 58 -41.20 37.36 -6.72
C VAL A 58 -40.66 35.96 -6.38
N ALA A 59 -41.54 34.98 -6.17
CA ALA A 59 -41.15 33.60 -5.90
C ALA A 59 -40.37 32.99 -7.08
N ALA A 60 -40.79 33.23 -8.32
CA ALA A 60 -40.08 32.72 -9.50
C ALA A 60 -38.66 33.31 -9.62
N VAL A 61 -38.50 34.61 -9.32
CA VAL A 61 -37.18 35.26 -9.27
C VAL A 61 -36.34 34.70 -8.13
N ALA A 62 -36.91 34.53 -6.93
CA ALA A 62 -36.22 33.96 -5.78
C ALA A 62 -35.77 32.50 -6.02
N ILE A 63 -36.63 31.68 -6.62
CA ILE A 63 -36.31 30.30 -7.02
C ILE A 63 -35.17 30.29 -8.03
N ALA A 64 -35.22 31.14 -9.06
CA ALA A 64 -34.13 31.25 -10.03
C ALA A 64 -32.81 31.74 -9.38
N TRP A 65 -32.89 32.51 -8.29
CA TRP A 65 -31.73 32.99 -7.56
C TRP A 65 -31.08 31.92 -6.69
N VAL A 66 -31.87 31.03 -6.08
CA VAL A 66 -31.40 30.02 -5.11
C VAL A 66 -31.15 28.65 -5.77
N ALA A 67 -31.91 28.29 -6.81
CA ALA A 67 -31.85 26.99 -7.46
C ALA A 67 -31.57 27.10 -8.97
N PRO A 68 -30.29 27.24 -9.38
CA PRO A 68 -29.90 27.35 -10.78
C PRO A 68 -30.37 26.18 -11.66
N SER A 69 -30.50 24.98 -11.09
CA SER A 69 -30.97 23.77 -11.78
C SER A 69 -32.41 23.89 -12.31
N ILE A 70 -33.26 24.67 -11.65
CA ILE A 70 -34.66 24.89 -12.02
C ILE A 70 -34.86 26.28 -12.66
N ALA A 71 -33.78 27.07 -12.78
CA ALA A 71 -33.85 28.45 -13.24
C ALA A 71 -34.49 28.58 -14.62
N ARG A 72 -34.25 27.65 -15.56
CA ARG A 72 -34.86 27.73 -16.90
C ARG A 72 -36.39 27.70 -16.86
N GLY A 73 -36.97 26.78 -16.08
CA GLY A 73 -38.42 26.69 -15.92
C GLY A 73 -39.00 27.90 -15.18
N ALA A 74 -38.35 28.33 -14.10
CA ALA A 74 -38.75 29.51 -13.34
C ALA A 74 -38.66 30.80 -14.18
N GLN A 75 -37.64 30.94 -15.03
CA GLN A 75 -37.49 32.07 -15.95
C GLN A 75 -38.58 32.09 -17.02
N ALA A 76 -38.90 30.94 -17.62
CA ALA A 76 -39.97 30.84 -18.61
C ALA A 76 -41.33 31.22 -17.98
N ALA A 77 -41.67 30.65 -16.83
CA ALA A 77 -42.88 30.99 -16.09
C ALA A 77 -42.92 32.49 -15.72
N SER A 78 -41.80 33.04 -15.26
CA SER A 78 -41.67 34.46 -14.91
C SER A 78 -41.86 35.39 -16.12
N TRP A 79 -41.39 35.02 -17.31
CA TRP A 79 -41.64 35.78 -18.54
C TRP A 79 -43.10 35.72 -18.99
N LEU A 80 -43.74 34.55 -18.86
CA LEU A 80 -45.18 34.40 -19.12
C LEU A 80 -46.00 35.28 -18.18
N ILE A 81 -45.73 35.25 -16.88
CA ILE A 81 -46.39 36.07 -15.87
C ILE A 81 -46.22 37.57 -16.19
N ALA A 82 -44.99 38.00 -16.51
CA ALA A 82 -44.72 39.39 -16.87
C ALA A 82 -45.47 39.83 -18.14
N GLY A 83 -45.59 38.94 -19.13
CA GLY A 83 -46.38 39.20 -20.35
C GLY A 83 -47.87 39.33 -20.07
N VAL A 84 -48.43 38.47 -19.22
CA VAL A 84 -49.83 38.54 -18.79
C VAL A 84 -50.09 39.83 -18.00
N ALA A 85 -49.21 40.19 -17.06
CA ALA A 85 -49.30 41.44 -16.32
C ALA A 85 -49.26 42.67 -17.24
N ALA A 86 -48.33 42.69 -18.20
CA ALA A 86 -48.24 43.76 -19.20
C ALA A 86 -49.53 43.88 -20.03
N ALA A 87 -50.08 42.77 -20.51
CA ALA A 87 -51.32 42.75 -21.25
C ALA A 87 -52.51 43.27 -20.43
N ALA A 88 -52.62 42.85 -19.16
CA ALA A 88 -53.66 43.33 -18.24
C ALA A 88 -53.56 44.86 -18.04
N ILE A 89 -52.36 45.39 -17.79
CA ILE A 89 -52.14 46.84 -17.63
C ILE A 89 -52.50 47.58 -18.91
N ALA A 90 -52.10 47.07 -20.09
CA ALA A 90 -52.39 47.71 -21.37
C ALA A 90 -53.90 47.78 -21.64
N ILE A 91 -54.62 46.67 -21.47
CA ILE A 91 -56.08 46.59 -21.69
C ILE A 91 -56.82 47.51 -20.73
N HIS A 92 -56.44 47.53 -19.45
CA HIS A 92 -57.08 48.35 -18.43
C HIS A 92 -56.78 49.85 -18.61
N SER A 93 -55.54 50.20 -18.98
CA SER A 93 -55.12 51.61 -19.06
C SER A 93 -55.55 52.29 -20.36
N TRP A 94 -55.71 51.54 -21.46
CA TRP A 94 -56.09 52.08 -22.77
C TRP A 94 -57.35 52.97 -22.76
N PRO A 95 -58.49 52.55 -22.18
CA PRO A 95 -59.69 53.39 -22.12
C PRO A 95 -59.56 54.58 -21.15
N ILE A 96 -58.66 54.52 -20.16
CA ILE A 96 -58.41 55.61 -19.21
C ILE A 96 -57.54 56.69 -19.86
N SER A 97 -56.41 56.29 -20.43
CA SER A 97 -55.50 57.15 -21.19
C SER A 97 -54.50 56.29 -21.98
N PRO A 98 -54.37 56.49 -23.31
CA PRO A 98 -53.36 55.79 -24.11
C PRO A 98 -51.92 55.98 -23.60
N ALA A 99 -51.63 57.12 -22.95
CA ALA A 99 -50.33 57.36 -22.34
C ALA A 99 -50.06 56.42 -21.14
N LEU A 100 -51.07 56.09 -20.35
CA LEU A 100 -50.95 55.14 -19.23
C LEU A 100 -50.69 53.71 -19.72
N ALA A 101 -51.12 53.35 -20.94
CA ALA A 101 -50.80 52.05 -21.52
C ALA A 101 -49.29 51.83 -21.71
N LEU A 102 -48.46 52.88 -21.76
CA LEU A 102 -46.99 52.74 -21.76
C LEU A 102 -46.47 52.11 -20.47
N MET A 103 -47.21 52.18 -19.36
CA MET A 103 -46.85 51.51 -18.11
C MET A 103 -46.89 49.99 -18.22
N ALA A 104 -47.52 49.43 -19.27
CA ALA A 104 -47.44 48.00 -19.59
C ALA A 104 -46.00 47.54 -19.91
N ALA A 105 -45.09 48.45 -20.26
CA ALA A 105 -43.68 48.12 -20.43
C ALA A 105 -42.96 47.87 -19.10
N VAL A 106 -43.46 48.39 -17.97
CA VAL A 106 -42.78 48.34 -16.67
C VAL A 106 -42.55 46.90 -16.17
N PRO A 107 -43.54 45.98 -16.18
CA PRO A 107 -43.31 44.58 -15.81
C PRO A 107 -42.22 43.91 -16.65
N LEU A 108 -42.19 44.20 -17.96
CA LEU A 108 -41.21 43.63 -18.90
C LEU A 108 -39.81 44.18 -18.66
N ILE A 109 -39.68 45.50 -18.43
CA ILE A 109 -38.41 46.15 -18.12
C ILE A 109 -37.86 45.61 -16.79
N SER A 110 -38.70 45.54 -15.76
CA SER A 110 -38.32 44.96 -14.46
C SER A 110 -37.83 43.52 -14.64
N LYS A 111 -38.56 42.71 -15.42
CA LYS A 111 -38.18 41.33 -15.72
C LYS A 111 -36.84 41.22 -16.45
N ALA A 112 -36.58 42.09 -17.43
CA ALA A 112 -35.33 42.15 -18.15
C ALA A 112 -34.15 42.50 -17.22
N LEU A 113 -34.34 43.44 -16.30
CA LEU A 113 -33.33 43.80 -15.29
C LEU A 113 -33.01 42.63 -14.35
N TRP A 114 -34.02 41.88 -13.91
CA TRP A 114 -33.81 40.67 -13.10
C TRP A 114 -33.07 39.58 -13.86
N HIS A 115 -33.36 39.40 -15.15
CA HIS A 115 -32.64 38.45 -16.00
C HIS A 115 -31.16 38.85 -16.14
N LEU A 116 -30.86 40.14 -16.33
CA LEU A 116 -29.50 40.67 -16.38
C LEU A 116 -28.76 40.49 -15.03
N ALA A 117 -29.45 40.74 -13.90
CA ALA A 117 -28.87 40.54 -12.57
C ALA A 117 -28.49 39.06 -12.32
N LEU A 118 -29.36 38.13 -12.73
CA LEU A 118 -29.13 36.69 -12.61
C LEU A 118 -28.00 36.22 -13.54
N SER A 119 -27.93 36.70 -14.77
CA SER A 119 -26.84 36.35 -15.70
C SER A 119 -25.49 36.90 -15.24
N ALA A 120 -25.47 38.12 -14.69
CA ALA A 120 -24.27 38.72 -14.08
C ALA A 120 -23.79 37.95 -12.84
N LYS A 121 -24.72 37.43 -12.02
CA LYS A 121 -24.39 36.54 -10.91
C LYS A 121 -23.77 35.23 -11.42
N ALA A 122 -24.43 34.56 -12.37
CA ALA A 122 -23.97 33.29 -12.90
C ALA A 122 -22.58 33.39 -13.56
N SER A 123 -22.31 34.47 -14.30
CA SER A 123 -20.98 34.71 -14.88
C SER A 123 -19.92 34.99 -13.82
N GLY A 124 -20.27 35.70 -12.75
CA GLY A 124 -19.40 35.92 -11.59
C GLY A 124 -19.04 34.63 -10.85
N GLU A 125 -20.03 33.75 -10.63
CA GLU A 125 -19.82 32.43 -10.00
C GLU A 125 -18.95 31.53 -10.89
N ALA A 126 -19.19 31.52 -12.20
CA ALA A 126 -18.36 30.78 -13.15
C ALA A 126 -16.90 31.28 -13.18
N ALA A 127 -16.70 32.60 -13.16
CA ALA A 127 -15.37 33.19 -13.09
C ALA A 127 -14.65 32.87 -11.77
N ALA A 128 -15.37 32.89 -10.64
CA ALA A 128 -14.82 32.51 -9.35
C ALA A 128 -14.46 31.02 -9.29
N ALA A 129 -15.29 30.15 -9.85
CA ALA A 129 -15.02 28.71 -9.96
C ALA A 129 -13.79 28.43 -10.84
N ALA A 130 -13.66 29.12 -11.97
CA ALA A 130 -12.48 29.02 -12.84
C ALA A 130 -11.20 29.49 -12.12
N ALA A 131 -11.28 30.62 -11.40
CA ALA A 131 -10.15 31.13 -10.61
C ALA A 131 -9.74 30.15 -9.49
N ALA A 132 -10.72 29.55 -8.80
CA ALA A 132 -10.47 28.53 -7.78
C ALA A 132 -9.83 27.25 -8.36
N ALA A 133 -10.28 26.81 -9.55
CA ALA A 133 -9.69 25.68 -10.25
C ALA A 133 -8.22 25.95 -10.63
N HIS A 134 -7.91 27.13 -11.16
CA HIS A 134 -6.54 27.53 -11.47
C HIS A 134 -5.66 27.63 -10.21
N ALA A 135 -6.19 28.18 -9.11
CA ALA A 135 -5.46 28.24 -7.84
C ALA A 135 -5.18 26.83 -7.27
N ALA A 136 -6.13 25.91 -7.38
CA ALA A 136 -5.94 24.52 -6.96
C ALA A 136 -4.89 23.80 -7.82
N GLU A 137 -4.88 24.03 -9.14
CA GLU A 137 -3.88 23.48 -10.04
C GLU A 137 -2.46 24.02 -9.73
N GLN A 138 -2.35 25.32 -9.46
CA GLN A 138 -1.08 25.94 -9.05
C GLN A 138 -0.59 25.37 -7.72
N ALA A 139 -1.47 25.27 -6.72
CA ALA A 139 -1.11 24.67 -5.43
C ALA A 139 -0.69 23.19 -5.57
N ALA A 140 -1.32 22.44 -6.48
CA ALA A 140 -0.92 21.07 -6.78
C ALA A 140 0.47 20.99 -7.43
N LYS A 141 0.77 21.90 -8.37
CA LYS A 141 2.10 22.01 -9.00
C LYS A 141 3.17 22.38 -7.97
N GLU A 142 2.92 23.37 -7.13
CA GLU A 142 3.84 23.78 -6.07
C GLU A 142 4.11 22.65 -5.08
N ARG A 143 3.07 21.89 -4.68
CA ARG A 143 3.23 20.70 -3.83
C ARG A 143 4.06 19.62 -4.51
N ALA A 144 3.80 19.34 -5.79
CA ALA A 144 4.58 18.36 -6.54
C ALA A 144 6.05 18.79 -6.71
N GLU A 145 6.32 20.08 -6.91
CA GLU A 145 7.67 20.62 -6.95
C GLU A 145 8.36 20.58 -5.58
N ALA A 146 7.65 20.92 -4.51
CA ALA A 146 8.15 20.81 -3.14
C ALA A 146 8.47 19.36 -2.79
N GLU A 147 7.61 18.41 -3.17
CA GLU A 147 7.85 16.98 -2.97
C GLU A 147 9.07 16.51 -3.78
N ARG A 148 9.20 16.94 -5.05
CA ARG A 148 10.39 16.65 -5.86
C ARG A 148 11.66 17.23 -5.24
N LYS A 149 11.62 18.44 -4.69
CA LYS A 149 12.76 19.05 -3.98
C LYS A 149 13.07 18.27 -2.70
N ASN A 150 12.06 17.90 -1.92
CA ASN A 150 12.24 17.09 -0.72
C ASN A 150 12.84 15.73 -1.05
N ARG A 151 12.39 15.05 -2.11
CA ARG A 151 12.99 13.78 -2.58
C ARG A 151 14.44 13.93 -3.04
N ARG A 152 14.83 15.09 -3.56
CA ARG A 152 16.23 15.37 -3.95
C ARG A 152 17.12 15.66 -2.74
N LEU A 153 16.55 16.21 -1.67
CA LEU A 153 17.26 16.60 -0.45
C LEU A 153 17.21 15.51 0.64
N SER A 154 16.30 14.55 0.53
CA SER A 154 16.23 13.43 1.45
C SER A 154 17.45 12.55 1.28
N THR A 155 18.28 12.48 2.31
CA THR A 155 19.38 11.52 2.45
C THR A 155 18.91 10.18 3.02
N GLY A 156 17.58 9.96 3.05
CA GLY A 156 17.00 8.68 3.47
C GLY A 156 17.36 7.58 2.49
N LEU A 157 17.39 6.35 2.98
CA LEU A 157 17.54 5.15 2.15
C LEU A 157 16.42 5.15 1.11
N THR A 158 16.74 4.76 -0.12
CA THR A 158 15.70 4.60 -1.14
C THR A 158 14.83 3.40 -0.79
N GLU A 159 13.58 3.38 -1.29
CA GLU A 159 12.67 2.24 -1.11
C GLU A 159 13.33 0.91 -1.54
N ASP A 160 14.13 0.94 -2.61
CA ASP A 160 14.93 -0.20 -3.06
C ASP A 160 15.99 -0.63 -2.04
N GLN A 161 16.66 0.32 -1.38
CA GLN A 161 17.66 0.03 -0.34
C GLN A 161 17.01 -0.49 0.95
N GLU A 162 15.84 0.03 1.32
CA GLU A 162 15.05 -0.51 2.43
C GLU A 162 14.55 -1.92 2.14
N ALA A 163 14.13 -2.20 0.90
CA ALA A 163 13.73 -3.54 0.47
C ALA A 163 14.90 -4.53 0.48
N GLU A 164 16.08 -4.10 0.04
CA GLU A 164 17.31 -4.90 0.09
C GLU A 164 17.70 -5.22 1.54
N LEU A 165 17.65 -4.24 2.44
CA LEU A 165 17.88 -4.45 3.88
C LEU A 165 16.86 -5.43 4.48
N ALA A 166 15.58 -5.27 4.16
CA ALA A 166 14.53 -6.17 4.63
C ALA A 166 14.69 -7.60 4.08
N GLU A 167 15.21 -7.76 2.87
CA GLU A 167 15.58 -9.07 2.32
C GLU A 167 16.76 -9.70 3.06
N LEU A 168 17.81 -8.91 3.33
CA LEU A 168 18.95 -9.37 4.14
C LEU A 168 18.53 -9.77 5.57
N GLU A 169 17.63 -9.02 6.20
CA GLU A 169 17.07 -9.36 7.50
C GLU A 169 16.26 -10.66 7.46
N ARG A 170 15.44 -10.86 6.43
CA ARG A 170 14.71 -12.12 6.21
C ARG A 170 15.67 -13.29 6.01
N GLN A 171 16.73 -13.11 5.24
CA GLN A 171 17.75 -14.14 5.05
C GLN A 171 18.46 -14.47 6.36
N ARG A 172 18.82 -13.47 7.17
CA ARG A 172 19.40 -13.66 8.50
C ARG A 172 18.46 -14.43 9.43
N ALA A 173 17.19 -14.02 9.53
CA ALA A 173 16.21 -14.71 10.37
C ALA A 173 16.02 -16.17 9.92
N TYR A 174 16.02 -16.42 8.61
CA TYR A 174 15.93 -17.76 8.06
C TYR A 174 17.15 -18.64 8.43
N THR A 175 18.37 -18.12 8.32
CA THR A 175 19.58 -18.87 8.67
C THR A 175 19.66 -19.15 10.17
N GLU A 176 19.31 -18.18 11.02
CA GLU A 176 19.22 -18.36 12.47
C GLU A 176 18.19 -19.45 12.84
N ALA A 177 16.98 -19.40 12.26
CA ALA A 177 15.94 -20.41 12.49
C ALA A 177 16.36 -21.80 12.00
N LYS A 178 17.06 -21.89 10.87
CA LYS A 178 17.60 -23.15 10.33
C LYS A 178 18.66 -23.74 11.26
N ALA A 179 19.58 -22.91 11.77
CA ALA A 179 20.61 -23.34 12.70
C ALA A 179 20.00 -23.84 14.03
N ALA A 180 19.01 -23.14 14.57
CA ALA A 180 18.30 -23.56 15.78
C ALA A 180 17.61 -24.92 15.61
N LYS A 181 16.96 -25.17 14.46
CA LYS A 181 16.34 -26.46 14.16
C LYS A 181 17.37 -27.59 13.99
N ALA A 182 18.52 -27.30 13.39
CA ALA A 182 19.59 -28.28 13.24
C ALA A 182 20.18 -28.69 14.61
N LEU A 183 20.38 -27.72 15.51
CA LEU A 183 20.81 -28.00 16.89
C LEU A 183 19.77 -28.84 17.65
N ALA A 184 18.49 -28.47 17.58
CA ALA A 184 17.42 -29.23 18.24
C ALA A 184 17.32 -30.69 17.74
N LEU A 185 17.54 -30.91 16.44
CA LEU A 185 17.57 -32.25 15.86
C LEU A 185 18.79 -33.05 16.37
N ALA A 186 19.96 -32.42 16.42
CA ALA A 186 21.17 -33.06 16.94
C ALA A 186 21.03 -33.43 18.44
N GLU A 187 20.43 -32.56 19.24
CA GLU A 187 20.12 -32.85 20.66
C GLU A 187 19.13 -34.00 20.81
N ALA A 188 18.08 -34.05 19.98
CA ALA A 188 17.12 -35.15 19.99
C ALA A 188 17.77 -36.49 19.62
N GLN A 189 18.65 -36.49 18.62
CA GLN A 189 19.42 -37.68 18.24
C GLN A 189 20.38 -38.13 19.35
N ALA A 190 21.06 -37.19 20.01
CA ALA A 190 21.93 -37.50 21.14
C ALA A 190 21.15 -38.11 22.31
N LYS A 191 19.97 -37.57 22.63
CA LYS A 191 19.08 -38.14 23.66
C LYS A 191 18.60 -39.54 23.29
N ALA A 192 18.16 -39.75 22.05
CA ALA A 192 17.74 -41.06 21.57
C ALA A 192 18.88 -42.09 21.65
N ALA A 193 20.09 -41.71 21.24
CA ALA A 193 21.28 -42.57 21.35
C ALA A 193 21.65 -42.86 22.82
N GLN A 194 21.47 -41.91 23.72
CA GLN A 194 21.68 -42.10 25.15
C GLN A 194 20.65 -43.07 25.75
N GLU A 195 19.38 -42.92 25.40
CA GLU A 195 18.30 -43.82 25.83
C GLU A 195 18.54 -45.25 25.32
N GLU A 196 18.98 -45.40 24.07
CA GLU A 196 19.35 -46.69 23.49
C GLU A 196 20.50 -47.35 24.26
N ARG A 197 21.56 -46.59 24.56
CA ARG A 197 22.68 -47.06 25.40
C ARG A 197 22.22 -47.47 26.80
N LEU A 198 21.34 -46.70 27.44
CA LEU A 198 20.79 -47.04 28.74
C LEU A 198 19.92 -48.31 28.69
N ALA A 199 19.11 -48.47 27.63
CA ALA A 199 18.32 -49.66 27.42
C ALA A 199 19.21 -50.89 27.19
N GLU A 200 20.31 -50.76 26.45
CA GLU A 200 21.29 -51.83 26.26
C GLU A 200 21.97 -52.22 27.58
N ILE A 201 22.41 -51.23 28.38
CA ILE A 201 23.00 -51.47 29.70
C ILE A 201 22.02 -52.23 30.60
N ARG A 202 20.73 -51.84 30.62
CA ARG A 202 19.69 -52.54 31.40
C ARG A 202 19.52 -53.99 30.96
N ARG A 203 19.42 -54.25 29.64
CA ARG A 203 19.34 -55.62 29.11
C ARG A 203 20.55 -56.47 29.51
N ARG A 204 21.76 -55.90 29.42
CA ARG A 204 22.99 -56.59 29.87
C ARG A 204 22.96 -56.87 31.37
N ALA A 205 22.53 -55.91 32.19
CA ALA A 205 22.41 -56.09 33.63
C ALA A 205 21.39 -57.18 34.00
N GLU A 206 20.22 -57.20 33.36
CA GLU A 206 19.21 -58.25 33.55
C GLU A 206 19.75 -59.64 33.17
N THR A 207 20.53 -59.72 32.09
CA THR A 207 21.13 -60.97 31.62
C THR A 207 22.22 -61.46 32.60
N GLN A 208 23.02 -60.54 33.14
CA GLN A 208 24.00 -60.84 34.19
C GLN A 208 23.32 -61.31 35.47
N MET A 209 22.27 -60.62 35.94
CA MET A 209 21.50 -61.02 37.13
C MET A 209 20.88 -62.40 36.97
N ALA A 210 20.29 -62.73 35.82
CA ALA A 210 19.74 -64.06 35.57
C ALA A 210 20.83 -65.16 35.58
N THR A 211 22.01 -64.83 35.06
CA THR A 211 23.18 -65.72 35.08
C THR A 211 23.69 -65.93 36.51
N ASP A 212 23.75 -64.87 37.29
CA ASP A 212 24.18 -64.89 38.69
C ASP A 212 23.19 -65.65 39.57
N GLU A 213 21.88 -65.48 39.37
CA GLU A 213 20.84 -66.22 40.06
C GLU A 213 20.91 -67.72 39.74
N ALA A 214 21.06 -68.08 38.46
CA ALA A 214 21.25 -69.48 38.06
C ALA A 214 22.50 -70.09 38.71
N THR A 215 23.60 -69.33 38.77
CA THR A 215 24.84 -69.74 39.43
C THR A 215 24.63 -69.93 40.93
N ALA A 216 23.94 -69.01 41.59
CA ALA A 216 23.59 -69.11 43.01
C ALA A 216 22.73 -70.35 43.29
N GLN A 217 21.71 -70.63 42.47
CA GLN A 217 20.88 -71.84 42.61
C GLN A 217 21.70 -73.13 42.47
N ILE A 218 22.69 -73.17 41.56
CA ILE A 218 23.62 -74.29 41.43
C ILE A 218 24.44 -74.47 42.72
N HIS A 219 24.92 -73.39 43.32
CA HIS A 219 25.66 -73.44 44.58
C HIS A 219 24.79 -73.94 45.75
N VAL A 220 23.55 -73.47 45.85
CA VAL A 220 22.59 -73.95 46.87
C VAL A 220 22.35 -75.46 46.71
N LYS A 221 22.03 -75.94 45.51
CA LYS A 221 21.81 -77.37 45.25
C LYS A 221 23.05 -78.22 45.55
N ARG A 222 24.26 -77.72 45.24
CA ARG A 222 25.51 -78.40 45.61
C ARG A 222 25.69 -78.51 47.12
N ALA A 223 25.37 -77.44 47.86
CA ALA A 223 25.45 -77.44 49.32
C ALA A 223 24.42 -78.41 49.94
N GLU A 224 23.17 -78.40 49.45
CA GLU A 224 22.12 -79.34 49.89
C GLU A 224 22.51 -80.80 49.61
N LEU A 225 23.04 -81.09 48.42
CA LEU A 225 23.46 -82.44 48.05
C LEU A 225 24.66 -82.91 48.90
N ALA A 226 25.62 -82.02 49.19
CA ALA A 226 26.72 -82.32 50.11
C ALA A 226 26.21 -82.64 51.53
N GLN A 227 25.21 -81.90 52.03
CA GLN A 227 24.58 -82.16 53.32
C GLN A 227 23.84 -83.51 53.34
N GLN A 228 23.11 -83.85 52.29
CA GLN A 228 22.42 -85.15 52.18
C GLN A 228 23.42 -86.33 52.18
N ILE A 229 24.52 -86.21 51.45
CA ILE A 229 25.60 -87.21 51.45
C ILE A 229 26.17 -87.37 52.87
N GLN A 230 26.38 -86.27 53.59
CA GLN A 230 26.89 -86.30 54.96
C GLN A 230 25.93 -87.00 55.94
N LEU A 231 24.62 -86.86 55.74
CA LEU A 231 23.59 -87.52 56.56
C LEU A 231 23.37 -88.99 56.18
N ALA A 232 23.60 -89.38 54.93
CA ALA A 232 23.47 -90.75 54.44
C ALA A 232 24.73 -91.60 54.67
N ALA A 233 25.83 -91.00 55.11
CA ALA A 233 27.04 -91.71 55.47
C ALA A 233 26.78 -92.55 56.74
N PRO A 234 26.99 -93.89 56.71
CA PRO A 234 26.87 -94.70 57.91
C PRO A 234 27.91 -94.24 58.93
N VAL A 235 27.44 -93.89 60.12
CA VAL A 235 28.26 -93.52 61.27
C VAL A 235 29.05 -94.77 61.72
N TYR A 236 30.21 -94.98 61.11
CA TYR A 236 31.30 -95.70 61.77
C TYR A 236 31.96 -94.73 62.75
N THR A 237 31.42 -94.70 63.97
CA THR A 237 32.19 -94.27 65.13
C THR A 237 33.24 -95.33 65.42
N ALA A 238 34.46 -95.10 64.93
CA ALA A 238 35.67 -95.71 65.46
C ALA A 238 36.85 -94.75 65.22
N THR A 239 37.07 -93.91 66.24
CA THR A 239 38.35 -93.44 66.76
C THR A 239 39.61 -93.65 65.91
N GLU A 240 40.33 -92.56 65.60
CA GLU A 240 41.77 -92.50 65.89
C GLU A 240 42.32 -91.07 65.93
N ILE A 241 43.01 -90.79 67.02
CA ILE A 241 43.79 -89.59 67.31
C ILE A 241 45.09 -89.68 66.50
N SER A 242 45.37 -88.68 65.66
CA SER A 242 46.72 -88.41 65.18
C SER A 242 46.92 -86.91 65.10
N ALA A 243 47.27 -86.32 66.24
CA ALA A 243 47.82 -84.98 66.31
C ALA A 243 49.33 -85.09 66.02
N GLY A 244 49.73 -84.69 64.83
CA GLY A 244 51.11 -84.67 64.37
C GLY A 244 51.32 -83.65 63.24
N PRO A 245 52.53 -83.12 63.06
CA PRO A 245 52.81 -81.68 62.96
C PRO A 245 53.14 -81.20 61.53
N ARG A 246 52.95 -79.91 61.23
CA ARG A 246 53.84 -79.06 60.37
C ARG A 246 53.25 -77.65 60.13
N VAL A 247 53.94 -76.61 60.65
CA VAL A 247 54.76 -75.61 59.90
C VAL A 247 53.93 -74.56 59.15
N PRO A 248 53.89 -73.31 59.64
CA PRO A 248 53.72 -72.12 58.82
C PRO A 248 55.04 -71.35 58.78
N ASP A 249 55.79 -71.52 57.68
CA ASP A 249 56.90 -70.63 57.31
C ASP A 249 56.60 -70.06 55.90
N ASP A 250 56.44 -68.74 55.87
CA ASP A 250 56.74 -67.78 54.79
C ASP A 250 58.11 -68.11 54.10
N PRO A 251 58.58 -67.56 52.93
CA PRO A 251 58.23 -66.28 52.31
C PRO A 251 58.41 -66.16 50.75
N SER A 252 58.15 -64.96 50.22
CA SER A 252 58.88 -64.20 49.16
C SER A 252 59.32 -64.80 47.80
N GLY A 253 59.08 -64.00 46.75
CA GLY A 253 59.97 -63.85 45.57
C GLY A 253 59.19 -63.66 44.27
N LEU A 254 59.16 -62.46 43.67
CA LEU A 254 60.14 -61.99 42.66
C LEU A 254 60.18 -62.91 41.44
N ASP A 255 60.16 -62.49 40.18
CA ASP A 255 60.31 -61.19 39.52
C ASP A 255 60.06 -61.51 38.03
N ASP A 256 59.54 -60.56 37.25
CA ASP A 256 60.11 -60.25 35.93
C ASP A 256 59.56 -58.91 35.43
N LEU A 257 60.31 -57.90 35.85
CA LEU A 257 60.54 -56.56 35.30
C LEU A 257 61.35 -56.67 33.96
N PRO A 258 61.91 -55.60 33.33
CA PRO A 258 61.69 -54.12 33.32
C PRO A 258 61.86 -53.56 31.85
N PRO A 259 62.44 -52.36 31.56
CA PRO A 259 62.36 -50.99 32.14
C PRO A 259 62.02 -49.91 31.06
N GLY A 260 61.87 -48.63 31.46
CA GLY A 260 62.13 -47.53 30.52
C GLY A 260 61.70 -46.11 30.92
N THR A 261 62.51 -45.48 31.79
CA THR A 261 62.99 -44.07 31.77
C THR A 261 62.15 -42.91 31.18
N ALA A 262 62.09 -41.83 31.97
CA ALA A 262 61.61 -40.44 31.69
C ALA A 262 62.47 -39.67 30.63
N PRO A 263 62.42 -38.32 30.44
CA PRO A 263 61.49 -37.22 30.81
C PRO A 263 61.22 -36.20 29.63
N VAL A 264 60.71 -34.98 29.94
CA VAL A 264 60.95 -33.65 29.25
C VAL A 264 60.00 -33.13 28.13
N ALA A 265 59.60 -31.84 28.33
CA ALA A 265 59.21 -30.74 27.39
C ALA A 265 58.12 -31.00 26.33
N GLY A 266 57.14 -30.11 26.09
CA GLY A 266 57.22 -28.68 25.83
C GLY A 266 56.57 -28.40 24.46
N PHE A 267 56.07 -27.18 24.22
CA PHE A 267 55.36 -26.68 23.01
C PHE A 267 53.90 -27.19 22.88
N GLY A 268 52.83 -26.39 22.92
CA GLY A 268 52.68 -24.99 22.52
C GLY A 268 52.22 -24.92 21.07
N PHE A 269 50.91 -24.99 20.79
CA PHE A 269 50.34 -24.47 19.54
C PHE A 269 48.89 -23.99 19.74
N SER A 270 48.76 -22.68 19.55
CA SER A 270 47.58 -21.94 19.12
C SER A 270 46.83 -22.62 17.99
N GLN A 271 45.51 -22.78 18.12
CA GLN A 271 44.62 -22.87 16.97
C GLN A 271 44.23 -21.46 16.52
N THR A 272 45.11 -20.85 15.72
CA THR A 272 44.72 -19.83 14.75
C THR A 272 44.00 -20.55 13.60
N PRO A 273 42.96 -19.95 12.99
CA PRO A 273 42.14 -20.60 11.98
C PRO A 273 42.93 -20.79 10.67
N PRO A 274 42.55 -21.76 9.82
CA PRO A 274 43.16 -21.91 8.51
C PRO A 274 42.70 -20.76 7.60
N ALA A 275 43.66 -19.91 7.23
CA ALA A 275 43.58 -19.14 6.00
C ALA A 275 44.26 -19.95 4.88
N ARG A 276 43.56 -20.01 3.74
CA ARG A 276 44.09 -20.17 2.37
C ARG A 276 44.14 -21.58 1.77
N GLY A 277 42.94 -22.08 1.43
CA GLY A 277 42.72 -22.70 0.13
C GLY A 277 42.48 -21.61 -0.91
N VAL A 278 43.45 -21.41 -1.80
CA VAL A 278 43.39 -20.66 -3.06
C VAL A 278 43.38 -21.77 -4.12
N HIS A 279 42.25 -22.13 -4.72
CA HIS A 279 41.67 -21.65 -5.98
C HIS A 279 40.44 -22.53 -6.32
N PRO A 280 39.57 -22.18 -7.30
CA PRO A 280 39.61 -20.99 -8.10
C PRO A 280 38.49 -20.03 -7.70
N ALA A 281 38.77 -18.73 -7.76
CA ALA A 281 37.73 -17.82 -8.15
C ALA A 281 37.13 -18.41 -9.42
N GLU A 282 35.80 -18.54 -9.46
CA GLU A 282 35.10 -18.31 -10.72
C GLU A 282 35.45 -16.88 -11.10
N GLU A 283 36.62 -16.76 -11.72
CA GLU A 283 36.92 -15.88 -12.81
C GLU A 283 35.68 -15.96 -13.70
N HIS A 284 34.72 -15.07 -13.41
CA HIS A 284 33.95 -14.45 -14.45
C HIS A 284 34.99 -13.82 -15.37
N VAL A 285 35.51 -14.65 -16.27
CA VAL A 285 36.12 -14.21 -17.50
C VAL A 285 35.09 -13.23 -18.05
N PRO A 286 35.36 -11.91 -18.09
CA PRO A 286 34.57 -11.05 -18.94
C PRO A 286 34.80 -11.64 -20.32
N ARG A 287 33.74 -12.25 -20.86
CA ARG A 287 33.69 -12.86 -22.19
C ARG A 287 34.54 -11.99 -23.11
N VAL A 288 35.74 -12.48 -23.45
CA VAL A 288 36.64 -11.77 -24.35
C VAL A 288 35.82 -11.58 -25.63
N PRO A 289 35.49 -10.33 -26.00
CA PRO A 289 34.82 -10.07 -27.25
C PRO A 289 35.74 -10.62 -28.34
N THR A 290 35.18 -11.43 -29.21
CA THR A 290 35.80 -11.84 -30.45
C THR A 290 36.52 -10.62 -31.08
N PRO A 291 37.81 -10.72 -31.41
CA PRO A 291 38.55 -9.59 -31.96
C PRO A 291 37.97 -9.24 -33.32
N GLY A 292 37.29 -8.08 -33.41
CA GLY A 292 36.76 -7.59 -34.68
C GLY A 292 35.82 -6.39 -34.58
N GLU A 293 35.04 -6.25 -33.53
CA GLU A 293 34.13 -5.10 -33.37
C GLU A 293 34.25 -4.50 -31.97
N ALA A 294 34.78 -3.28 -31.89
CA ALA A 294 34.72 -2.49 -30.67
C ALA A 294 33.25 -2.39 -30.22
N PRO A 295 32.94 -2.57 -28.92
CA PRO A 295 31.59 -2.44 -28.43
C PRO A 295 31.06 -1.06 -28.80
N LEU A 296 30.06 -1.03 -29.68
CA LEU A 296 29.41 0.21 -30.09
C LEU A 296 28.93 0.93 -28.82
N SER A 297 29.26 2.21 -28.71
CA SER A 297 28.75 3.04 -27.63
C SER A 297 27.22 2.93 -27.57
N GLU A 298 26.65 3.02 -26.37
CA GLU A 298 25.20 2.95 -26.19
C GLU A 298 24.46 3.96 -27.10
N GLY A 299 25.05 5.13 -27.32
CA GLY A 299 24.54 6.13 -28.27
C GLY A 299 24.50 5.66 -29.72
N GLU A 300 25.51 4.91 -30.18
CA GLU A 300 25.56 4.39 -31.55
C GLU A 300 24.61 3.20 -31.76
N ARG A 301 24.44 2.36 -30.73
CA ARG A 301 23.42 1.29 -30.72
C ARG A 301 22.01 1.88 -30.79
N ASN A 302 21.72 2.88 -29.97
CA ASN A 302 20.43 3.57 -29.98
C ASN A 302 20.19 4.28 -31.32
N ARG A 303 21.21 4.95 -31.88
CA ARG A 303 21.12 5.59 -33.19
C ARG A 303 20.79 4.59 -34.31
N ARG A 304 21.49 3.45 -34.37
CA ARG A 304 21.22 2.39 -35.35
C ARG A 304 19.82 1.81 -35.20
N ALA A 305 19.36 1.56 -33.97
CA ALA A 305 18.01 1.06 -33.71
C ALA A 305 16.92 2.04 -34.17
N VAL A 306 17.09 3.34 -33.89
CA VAL A 306 16.15 4.39 -34.33
C VAL A 306 16.10 4.51 -35.85
N LEU A 307 17.24 4.48 -36.54
CA LEU A 307 17.29 4.58 -38.01
C LEU A 307 16.68 3.35 -38.68
N ALA A 308 17.01 2.15 -38.22
CA ALA A 308 16.43 0.91 -38.75
C ALA A 308 14.90 0.84 -38.55
N ALA A 309 14.41 1.29 -37.39
CA ALA A 309 12.97 1.39 -37.12
C ALA A 309 12.29 2.41 -38.04
N TYR A 310 12.93 3.57 -38.27
CA TYR A 310 12.41 4.58 -39.19
C TYR A 310 12.34 4.07 -40.63
N GLU A 311 13.39 3.43 -41.15
CA GLU A 311 13.42 2.88 -42.51
C GLU A 311 12.34 1.81 -42.73
N ARG A 312 12.14 0.90 -41.76
CA ARG A 312 11.09 -0.12 -41.84
C ARG A 312 9.70 0.48 -41.89
N LEU A 313 9.43 1.49 -41.08
CA LEU A 313 8.12 2.15 -41.06
C LEU A 313 7.91 3.08 -42.27
N ALA A 314 8.99 3.66 -42.81
CA ALA A 314 8.93 4.49 -44.00
C ALA A 314 8.72 3.69 -45.30
N ALA A 315 9.00 2.38 -45.28
CA ALA A 315 8.73 1.48 -46.42
C ALA A 315 7.23 1.43 -46.80
N ASP A 316 6.34 1.76 -45.86
CA ASP A 316 4.89 1.81 -46.06
C ASP A 316 4.41 3.12 -46.74
N GLY A 317 5.33 3.97 -47.20
CA GLY A 317 5.03 5.15 -48.03
C GLY A 317 4.49 6.37 -47.28
N SER A 318 4.47 6.35 -45.95
CA SER A 318 4.10 7.49 -45.10
C SER A 318 5.21 7.81 -44.10
N ALA A 319 5.39 9.10 -43.79
CA ALA A 319 6.38 9.54 -42.81
C ALA A 319 5.98 9.03 -41.40
N PRO A 320 6.78 8.18 -40.74
CA PRO A 320 6.39 7.56 -39.50
C PRO A 320 6.45 8.54 -38.32
N SER A 321 5.41 8.55 -37.49
CA SER A 321 5.40 9.39 -36.28
C SER A 321 6.53 9.02 -35.32
N VAL A 322 7.08 10.00 -34.60
CA VAL A 322 8.12 9.79 -33.56
C VAL A 322 7.69 8.75 -32.51
N SER A 323 6.40 8.66 -32.20
CA SER A 323 5.84 7.63 -31.32
C SER A 323 5.90 6.22 -31.90
N ALA A 324 5.66 6.05 -33.20
CA ALA A 324 5.74 4.76 -33.86
C ALA A 324 7.20 4.28 -33.89
N VAL A 325 8.12 5.16 -34.26
CA VAL A 325 9.57 4.88 -34.28
C VAL A 325 10.08 4.51 -32.87
N ALA A 326 9.63 5.22 -31.83
CA ALA A 326 9.99 4.92 -30.44
C ALA A 326 9.53 3.52 -29.99
N THR A 327 8.32 3.14 -30.39
CA THR A 327 7.74 1.83 -30.06
C THR A 327 8.46 0.71 -30.79
N GLU A 328 8.71 0.89 -32.09
CA GLU A 328 9.40 -0.07 -32.96
C GLU A 328 10.88 -0.27 -32.58
N ALA A 329 11.56 0.80 -32.17
CA ALA A 329 12.96 0.75 -31.73
C ALA A 329 13.13 0.35 -30.25
N GLY A 330 12.04 0.25 -29.47
CA GLY A 330 12.11 -0.06 -28.04
C GLY A 330 12.82 1.01 -27.20
N VAL A 331 12.78 2.28 -27.62
CA VAL A 331 13.46 3.39 -26.93
C VAL A 331 12.51 4.54 -26.59
N SER A 332 12.91 5.43 -25.67
CA SER A 332 12.10 6.59 -25.31
C SER A 332 11.95 7.59 -26.47
N ARG A 333 10.83 8.33 -26.52
CA ARG A 333 10.62 9.42 -27.51
C ARG A 333 11.73 10.49 -27.47
N ARG A 334 12.31 10.73 -26.30
CA ARG A 334 13.44 11.66 -26.13
C ARG A 334 14.70 11.14 -26.83
N THR A 335 14.95 9.83 -26.76
CA THR A 335 16.05 9.16 -27.45
C THR A 335 15.87 9.24 -28.97
N VAL A 336 14.65 9.00 -29.47
CA VAL A 336 14.34 9.19 -30.90
C VAL A 336 14.59 10.63 -31.34
N ASN A 337 14.08 11.62 -30.61
CA ASN A 337 14.31 13.04 -30.94
C ASN A 337 15.79 13.45 -30.91
N ARG A 338 16.62 12.79 -30.09
CA ARG A 338 18.05 13.06 -30.01
C ARG A 338 18.84 12.46 -31.19
N HIS A 339 18.44 11.30 -31.68
CA HIS A 339 19.20 10.53 -32.66
C HIS A 339 18.62 10.55 -34.09
N LEU A 340 17.36 10.94 -34.25
CA LEU A 340 16.73 11.11 -35.56
C LEU A 340 17.18 12.45 -36.18
N PRO A 341 17.70 12.45 -37.43
CA PRO A 341 18.10 13.66 -38.14
C PRO A 341 16.94 14.67 -38.23
N PRO A 342 17.22 15.99 -38.18
CA PRO A 342 16.16 17.01 -38.27
C PRO A 342 15.37 16.94 -39.59
N GLU A 343 15.99 16.45 -40.66
CA GLU A 343 15.38 16.27 -41.98
C GLU A 343 14.29 15.18 -42.01
N MET A 344 14.29 14.28 -41.03
CA MET A 344 13.35 13.14 -40.93
C MET A 344 12.21 13.40 -39.92
N LYS A 345 12.08 14.62 -39.40
CA LYS A 345 11.08 14.99 -38.36
C LYS A 345 9.86 15.73 -38.90
N SER A 346 9.71 15.81 -40.22
CA SER A 346 8.61 16.52 -40.91
C SER A 346 7.27 15.86 -40.69
#